data_AF-M0I593-F1
#
_entry.id   AF-M0I593-F1
#
_cell.length_a   1.000
_cell.length_b   1.000
_cell.length_c   1.000
_cell.angle_alpha   90.00
_cell.angle_beta   90.00
_cell.angle_gamma   90.00
#
_symmetry.space_group_name_H-M   'P 1'
#
loop_
_entity.id
_entity.type
_entity.pdbx_description
1 polymer ?
#
loop_
_entity_poly.entity_id
_entity_poly.type
_entity_poly.pdbx_seq_one_letter_code
_entity_poly.pdbx_strand_id
1 'polypeptide(L)' 'MPVVKTRGAVDDLSSGEILQVVATDSGSMSDLKGWADSTEGVSMLEQEESEAGGEPVFRHFIQKE' A
#
# COMPACT_ATOMS: atom_id res chain seq x y z
N MET A 1 -0.68 -10.88 6.21
CA MET A 1 0.45 -10.11 5.66
C MET A 1 -0.07 -9.17 4.58
N PRO A 2 -0.13 -7.86 4.85
CA PRO A 2 -0.61 -6.86 3.90
C PRO A 2 0.17 -6.87 2.58
N VAL A 3 1.51 -6.87 2.65
CA VAL A 3 2.41 -6.80 1.49
C VAL A 3 2.16 -7.90 0.45
N VAL A 4 1.96 -9.16 0.85
CA VAL A 4 1.78 -10.25 -0.12
C VAL A 4 0.46 -10.13 -0.88
N LYS A 5 -0.61 -9.66 -0.21
CA LYS A 5 -1.88 -9.38 -0.89
C LYS A 5 -1.75 -8.18 -1.82
N THR A 6 -1.04 -7.14 -1.38
CA THR A 6 -0.77 -5.95 -2.19
C THR A 6 0.00 -6.31 -3.46
N ARG A 7 1.05 -7.14 -3.37
CA ARG A 7 1.85 -7.58 -4.52
C ARG A 7 0.98 -8.20 -5.61
N GLY A 8 0.19 -9.22 -5.25
CA GLY A 8 -0.68 -9.87 -6.22
C GLY A 8 -1.70 -8.92 -6.83
N ALA A 9 -2.25 -8.00 -6.04
CA ALA A 9 -3.22 -7.02 -6.54
C ALA A 9 -2.60 -5.97 -7.47
N VAL A 10 -1.34 -5.57 -7.27
CA VAL A 10 -0.65 -4.62 -8.16
C VAL A 10 -0.26 -5.25 -9.49
N ASP A 11 0.03 -6.56 -9.53
CA ASP A 11 0.32 -7.28 -10.77
C ASP A 11 -0.90 -7.32 -11.73
N ASP A 12 -2.11 -7.23 -11.18
CA ASP A 12 -3.36 -7.18 -11.94
C ASP A 12 -3.75 -5.76 -12.40
N LEU A 13 -2.99 -4.72 -12.01
CA LEU A 13 -3.26 -3.34 -12.38
C LEU A 13 -2.60 -2.94 -13.72
N SER A 14 -3.28 -2.05 -14.42
CA SER A 14 -2.73 -1.35 -15.58
C SER A 14 -1.84 -0.20 -15.15
N SER A 15 -0.87 0.16 -16.01
CA SER A 15 -0.07 1.39 -15.86
C SER A 15 -0.97 2.61 -15.67
N GLY A 16 -0.67 3.41 -14.66
CA GLY A 16 -1.43 4.56 -14.18
C GLY A 16 -2.47 4.25 -13.11
N GLU A 17 -2.87 3.00 -12.88
CA GLU A 17 -3.89 2.66 -11.89
C GLU A 17 -3.37 2.67 -10.45
N ILE A 18 -4.26 3.00 -9.51
CA ILE A 18 -3.94 3.18 -8.10
C ILE A 18 -4.65 2.12 -7.26
N LEU A 19 -3.88 1.39 -6.45
CA LEU A 19 -4.35 0.48 -5.43
C LEU A 19 -4.38 1.19 -4.07
N GLN A 20 -5.55 1.21 -3.43
CA GLN A 20 -5.67 1.58 -2.02
C GLN A 20 -5.56 0.32 -1.15
N VAL A 21 -4.57 0.27 -0.27
CA VAL A 21 -4.38 -0.78 0.72
C VAL A 21 -4.80 -0.26 2.08
N VAL A 22 -5.60 -1.04 2.81
CA VAL A 22 -6.00 -0.71 4.19
C VAL A 22 -5.42 -1.76 5.14
N ALA A 23 -4.75 -1.30 6.18
CA ALA A 23 -4.14 -2.14 7.21
C ALA A 23 -4.47 -1.60 8.61
N THR A 24 -4.42 -2.46 9.61
CA THR A 24 -4.64 -2.13 11.03
C THR A 24 -3.37 -2.33 11.87
N ASP A 25 -2.22 -2.41 11.20
CA ASP A 25 -0.90 -2.63 11.79
C ASP A 25 0.05 -1.54 11.30
N SER A 26 0.76 -0.88 12.23
CA SER A 26 1.65 0.24 11.94
C SER A 26 2.91 -0.17 11.14
N GLY A 27 3.34 -1.43 11.24
CA GLY A 27 4.44 -1.99 10.45
C GLY A 27 4.14 -2.00 8.95
N SER A 28 2.86 -1.93 8.55
CA SER A 28 2.48 -1.80 7.13
C SER A 28 3.07 -0.56 6.47
N MET A 29 3.31 0.52 7.22
CA MET A 29 3.88 1.76 6.71
C MET A 29 5.29 1.55 6.15
N SER A 30 6.18 0.95 6.94
CA SER A 30 7.56 0.66 6.52
C SER A 30 7.61 -0.46 5.49
N ASP A 31 6.80 -1.49 5.66
CA ASP A 31 6.83 -2.68 4.81
C ASP A 31 6.36 -2.38 3.38
N LEU A 32 5.25 -1.64 3.23
CA LEU A 32 4.72 -1.29 1.91
C LEU A 32 5.57 -0.22 1.23
N LYS A 33 6.11 0.74 2.00
CA LYS A 33 7.04 1.74 1.46
C LYS A 33 8.31 1.08 0.94
N GLY A 34 8.97 0.26 1.75
CA GLY A 34 10.19 -0.44 1.34
C GLY A 34 9.96 -1.40 0.18
N TRP A 35 8.78 -2.01 0.10
CA TRP A 35 8.41 -2.83 -1.05
C TRP A 35 8.21 -2.01 -2.33
N ALA A 36 7.46 -0.91 -2.29
CA ALA A 36 7.28 -0.02 -3.45
C ALA A 36 8.61 0.54 -3.93
N ASP A 37 9.45 1.05 -3.01
CA ASP A 37 10.78 1.62 -3.33
C ASP A 37 11.75 0.59 -3.95
N SER A 38 11.51 -0.71 -3.76
CA SER A 38 12.34 -1.81 -4.31
C SER A 38 11.73 -2.49 -5.54
N THR A 39 10.52 -2.10 -5.95
CA THR A 39 9.80 -2.74 -7.06
C THR A 39 9.73 -1.79 -8.25
N GLU A 40 10.29 -2.22 -9.37
CA GLU A 40 10.28 -1.42 -10.60
C GLU A 40 8.85 -1.24 -11.15
N GLY A 41 8.53 -0.03 -11.60
CA GLY A 41 7.22 0.33 -12.13
C GLY A 41 6.11 0.28 -11.07
N VAL A 42 6.45 0.51 -9.80
CA VAL A 42 5.52 0.67 -8.68
C VAL A 42 5.96 1.89 -7.89
N SER A 43 5.01 2.76 -7.56
CA SER A 43 5.27 3.98 -6.81
C SER A 43 4.31 4.12 -5.63
N MET A 44 4.83 4.51 -4.47
CA MET A 44 4.02 4.89 -3.32
C MET A 44 3.64 6.37 -3.47
N LEU A 45 2.35 6.65 -3.67
CA LEU A 45 1.85 8.02 -3.81
C LEU A 45 1.65 8.67 -2.45
N GLU A 46 1.00 7.97 -1.53
CA GLU A 46 0.60 8.55 -0.24
C GLU A 46 0.39 7.45 0.80
N GLN A 47 0.64 7.81 2.06
CA GLN A 47 0.34 6.98 3.22
C GLN A 47 -0.34 7.86 4.28
N GLU A 48 -1.46 7.37 4.79
CA GLU A 48 -2.26 8.06 5.80
C GLU A 48 -2.48 7.17 7.01
N GLU A 49 -2.36 7.76 8.20
CA GLU A 49 -2.80 7.15 9.45
C GLU A 49 -4.11 7.83 9.88
N SER A 50 -5.08 7.01 10.25
CA SER A 50 -6.41 7.43 10.67
C SER A 50 -6.90 6.53 11.81
N GLU A 51 -7.93 6.96 12.54
CA GLU A 51 -8.63 6.08 13.47
C GLU A 51 -10.04 5.78 12.95
N ALA A 52 -10.43 4.52 12.96
CA ALA A 52 -11.78 4.08 12.64
C ALA A 52 -12.29 3.17 13.76
N GLY A 53 -13.41 3.53 14.39
CA GLY A 53 -13.99 2.74 15.48
C GLY A 53 -13.12 2.63 16.74
N GLY A 54 -12.17 3.55 16.94
CA GLY A 54 -11.22 3.52 18.05
C GLY A 54 -10.00 2.64 17.81
N GLU A 55 -9.80 2.15 16.60
CA GLU A 55 -8.60 1.39 16.19
C GLU A 55 -7.82 2.16 15.12
N PRO A 56 -6.47 2.10 15.14
CA PRO A 56 -5.65 2.72 14.12
C PRO A 56 -5.79 1.99 12.79
N VAL A 57 -5.95 2.76 11.73
CA VAL A 57 -6.09 2.32 10.34
C VAL A 57 -5.11 3.08 9.47
N PHE A 58 -4.29 2.31 8.75
CA PHE A 58 -3.25 2.79 7.85
C PHE A 58 -3.72 2.57 6.41
N ARG A 59 -3.79 3.65 5.63
CA ARG A 59 -4.16 3.64 4.22
C ARG A 59 -2.93 3.94 3.39
N HIS A 60 -2.73 3.17 2.33
CA HIS A 60 -1.59 3.32 1.44
C HIS A 60 -2.09 3.37 0.00
N PHE A 61 -1.64 4.35 -0.76
CA PHE A 61 -2.00 4.56 -2.15
C PHE A 61 -0.79 4.25 -3.02
N ILE A 62 -0.90 3.18 -3.80
CA ILE A 62 0.21 2.64 -4.59
C ILE A 62 -0.19 2.67 -6.05
N GLN A 63 0.63 3.26 -6.90
CA GLN A 63 0.38 3.34 -8.33
C GLN A 63 1.26 2.34 -9.08
N LYS A 64 0.67 1.67 -10.07
CA LYS A 64 1.43 0.96 -11.10
C LYS A 64 1.88 1.98 -12.15
N GLU A 65 3.17 2.10 -12.41
CA GLU A 65 3.68 2.98 -13.48
C GLU A 65 3.49 2.39 -14.87
#